data_AF-A0A0F3NKL9-F1
#
_entry.id   AF-A0A0F3NKL9-F1
#
_cell.length_a   1.000
_cell.length_b   1.000
_cell.length_c   1.000
_cell.angle_alpha   90.00
_cell.angle_beta   90.00
_cell.angle_gamma   90.00
#
_symmetry.space_group_name_H-M   'P 1'
#
loop_
_entity.id
_entity.type
_entity.pdbx_description
1 polymer ?
#
loop_
_entity_poly.entity_id
_entity_poly.type
_entity_poly.pdbx_seq_one_letter_code
_entity_poly.pdbx_strand_id
1 'polypeptide(L)'
;MSFDDQKFADLQDALKKKLSELKVYQEPKSFEGQSLGGRVSVKILLSNLVEYKVQEVKVDPALLGEKAFVVEDLIKAAFDDAFRKSMDYNKGFISSLMSFYF
;
A
#
# COMPACT_ATOMS: atom_id res chain seq x y z
N MET A 1 15.25 -36.82 -12.85
CA MET A 1 14.82 -35.42 -12.63
C MET A 1 15.97 -34.55 -13.09
N SER A 2 15.69 -33.61 -13.99
CA SER A 2 16.72 -32.82 -14.67
C SER A 2 17.43 -31.92 -13.66
N PHE A 3 18.72 -31.68 -13.84
CA PHE A 3 19.51 -30.73 -13.05
C PHE A 3 18.88 -29.32 -13.03
N ASP A 4 18.03 -29.02 -14.02
CA ASP A 4 17.23 -27.80 -14.10
C ASP A 4 16.06 -27.77 -13.11
N ASP A 5 15.39 -28.90 -12.85
CA ASP A 5 14.25 -28.97 -11.92
C ASP A 5 14.68 -28.60 -10.49
N GLN A 6 15.89 -29.01 -10.13
CA GLN A 6 16.47 -28.78 -8.81
C GLN A 6 16.85 -27.30 -8.59
N LYS A 7 17.45 -26.65 -9.60
CA LYS A 7 17.76 -25.21 -9.55
C LYS A 7 16.50 -24.35 -9.50
N PHE A 8 15.44 -24.76 -10.20
CA PHE A 8 14.15 -24.07 -10.12
C PHE A 8 13.51 -24.19 -8.73
N ALA A 9 13.59 -25.37 -8.10
CA ALA A 9 13.10 -25.56 -6.72
C ALA A 9 13.88 -24.69 -5.72
N ASP A 10 15.21 -24.66 -5.82
CA ASP A 10 16.08 -23.85 -4.95
C ASP A 10 15.79 -22.35 -5.09
N LEU A 11 15.58 -21.87 -6.32
CA LEU A 11 15.17 -20.49 -6.59
C LEU A 11 13.78 -20.19 -6.00
N GLN A 12 12.83 -21.10 -6.15
CA GLN A 12 11.48 -20.94 -5.62
C GLN A 12 11.50 -20.82 -4.08
N ASP A 13 12.29 -21.66 -3.41
CA ASP A 13 12.39 -21.64 -1.95
C ASP A 13 13.19 -20.45 -1.44
N ALA A 14 14.24 -20.01 -2.15
CA ALA A 14 14.95 -18.77 -1.85
C ALA A 14 14.03 -17.54 -1.95
N LEU A 15 13.17 -17.48 -2.97
CA LEU A 15 12.16 -16.43 -3.13
C LEU A 15 11.12 -16.46 -2.01
N LYS A 16 10.55 -17.63 -1.71
CA LYS A 16 9.58 -17.79 -0.60
C LYS A 16 10.17 -17.36 0.74
N LYS A 17 11.42 -17.73 1.02
CA LYS A 17 12.10 -17.37 2.26
C LYS A 17 12.31 -15.87 2.37
N LYS A 18 12.83 -15.23 1.31
CA LYS A 18 13.00 -13.77 1.27
C LYS A 18 11.67 -13.03 1.43
N LEU A 19 10.62 -13.44 0.73
CA LEU A 19 9.28 -12.84 0.86
C LEU A 19 8.69 -13.00 2.27
N SER A 20 8.97 -14.12 2.94
CA SER A 20 8.53 -14.37 4.32
C SER A 20 9.26 -13.48 5.32
N GLU A 21 10.57 -13.32 5.17
CA GLU A 21 11.39 -12.43 6.00
C GLU A 21 10.94 -10.96 5.86
N LEU A 22 10.53 -10.54 4.65
CA LEU A 22 10.08 -9.18 4.38
C LEU A 22 8.79 -8.77 5.10
N LYS A 23 7.89 -9.73 5.35
CA LYS A 23 6.68 -9.47 6.14
C LYS A 23 7.00 -9.03 7.57
N VAL A 24 8.18 -9.34 8.07
CA VAL A 24 8.61 -9.10 9.46
C VAL A 24 9.32 -7.75 9.63
N TYR A 25 9.98 -7.24 8.57
CA TYR A 25 10.87 -6.07 8.68
C TYR A 25 10.32 -4.76 8.11
N GLN A 26 9.08 -4.74 7.60
CA GLN A 26 8.53 -3.51 7.08
C GLN A 26 8.10 -2.59 8.23
N GLU A 27 8.80 -1.47 8.39
CA GLU A 27 8.38 -0.45 9.36
C GLU A 27 7.02 0.14 8.94
N PRO A 28 6.11 0.37 9.91
CA PRO A 28 4.81 0.97 9.62
C PRO A 28 4.97 2.33 8.95
N LYS A 29 4.31 2.53 7.81
CA LYS A 29 4.40 3.78 7.05
C LYS A 29 3.03 4.37 6.79
N SER A 30 2.89 5.68 7.01
CA SER A 30 1.63 6.37 6.74
C SER A 30 1.61 7.01 5.35
N PHE A 31 0.46 6.92 4.69
CA PHE A 31 0.18 7.58 3.42
C PHE A 31 -1.06 8.45 3.57
N GLU A 32 -0.99 9.66 3.05
CA GLU A 32 -2.11 10.59 3.02
C GLU A 32 -2.59 10.78 1.59
N GLY A 33 -3.88 10.57 1.39
CA GLY A 33 -4.58 10.82 0.15
C GLY A 33 -5.58 11.95 0.29
N GLN A 34 -5.87 12.62 -0.82
CA GLN A 34 -6.68 13.83 -0.83
C GLN A 34 -7.69 13.81 -1.98
N SER A 35 -8.82 14.49 -1.79
CA SER A 35 -9.77 14.80 -2.85
C SER A 35 -10.22 16.25 -2.79
N LEU A 36 -10.81 16.73 -3.90
CA LEU A 36 -11.34 18.09 -4.04
C LEU A 36 -10.33 19.19 -3.66
N GLY A 37 -9.05 19.02 -4.03
CA GLY A 37 -7.99 19.97 -3.72
C GLY A 37 -7.58 20.03 -2.24
N GLY A 38 -7.77 18.93 -1.50
CA GLY A 38 -7.37 18.82 -0.10
C GLY A 38 -8.48 19.12 0.90
N ARG A 39 -9.72 19.37 0.43
CA ARG A 39 -10.88 19.56 1.31
C ARG A 39 -11.35 18.28 1.98
N VAL A 40 -10.98 17.12 1.44
CA VAL A 40 -11.09 15.84 2.14
C VAL A 40 -9.72 15.17 2.11
N SER A 41 -9.24 14.71 3.26
CA SER A 41 -8.02 13.90 3.34
C SER A 41 -8.22 12.66 4.18
N VAL A 42 -7.56 11.58 3.76
CA VAL A 42 -7.59 10.29 4.45
C VAL A 42 -6.15 9.84 4.66
N LYS A 43 -5.82 9.55 5.92
CA LYS A 43 -4.51 9.01 6.30
C LYS A 43 -4.65 7.52 6.61
N ILE A 44 -3.92 6.70 5.87
CA ILE A 44 -3.81 5.26 6.10
C ILE A 44 -2.42 4.91 6.64
N LEU A 45 -2.36 3.94 7.54
CA LEU A 45 -1.14 3.30 8.00
C LEU A 45 -1.04 1.94 7.32
N LEU A 46 0.10 1.72 6.68
CA LEU A 46 0.53 0.43 6.17
C LEU A 46 1.41 -0.22 7.23
N SER A 47 0.90 -1.22 7.95
CA SER A 47 1.67 -1.93 8.99
C SER A 47 2.60 -2.99 8.37
N ASN A 48 2.18 -3.57 7.25
CA ASN A 48 2.96 -4.48 6.40
C ASN A 48 2.38 -4.40 4.96
N LEU A 49 2.92 -5.14 4.00
CA LEU A 49 2.54 -5.07 2.57
C LEU A 49 1.03 -5.20 2.28
N VAL A 50 0.27 -5.83 3.17
CA VAL A 50 -1.15 -6.17 2.95
C VAL A 50 -2.09 -5.59 4.01
N GLU A 51 -1.56 -5.10 5.12
CA GLU A 51 -2.35 -4.64 6.26
C GLU A 51 -2.44 -3.11 6.27
N TYR A 52 -3.66 -2.63 6.02
CA TYR A 52 -4.01 -1.22 5.99
C TYR A 52 -4.92 -0.87 7.15
N LYS A 53 -4.62 0.24 7.82
CA LYS A 53 -5.43 0.79 8.90
C LYS A 53 -5.68 2.28 8.67
N VAL A 54 -6.94 2.71 8.64
CA VAL A 54 -7.27 4.14 8.60
C VAL A 54 -6.89 4.77 9.94
N GLN A 55 -6.09 5.82 9.92
CA GLN A 55 -5.70 6.58 11.11
C GLN A 55 -6.58 7.82 11.30
N GLU A 56 -6.86 8.52 10.21
CA GLU A 56 -7.49 9.83 10.26
C GLU A 56 -8.28 10.09 8.99
N VAL A 57 -9.45 10.72 9.13
CA VAL A 57 -10.27 11.24 8.04
C VAL A 57 -10.59 12.69 8.37
N LYS A 58 -10.17 13.62 7.50
CA LYS A 58 -10.48 15.05 7.61
C LYS A 58 -11.44 15.43 6.50
N VAL A 59 -12.49 16.15 6.87
CA VAL A 59 -13.48 16.69 5.95
C VAL A 59 -13.65 18.17 6.27
N ASP A 60 -13.53 19.02 5.26
CA ASP A 60 -13.80 20.45 5.37
C ASP A 60 -15.27 20.66 5.81
N PRO A 61 -15.53 21.42 6.89
CA PRO A 61 -16.88 21.71 7.35
C PRO A 61 -17.81 22.29 6.27
N ALA A 62 -17.27 22.99 5.27
CA ALA A 62 -18.04 23.51 4.14
C ALA A 62 -18.72 22.41 3.31
N LEU A 63 -18.22 21.17 3.38
CA LEU A 63 -18.78 20.02 2.69
C LEU A 63 -19.91 19.33 3.49
N LEU A 64 -20.12 19.69 4.76
CA LEU A 64 -21.20 19.09 5.57
C LEU A 64 -22.60 19.54 5.13
N GLY A 65 -22.70 20.61 4.35
CA GLY A 65 -23.94 21.03 3.70
C GLY A 65 -24.28 20.27 2.41
N GLU A 66 -23.34 19.48 1.89
CA GLU A 66 -23.55 18.68 0.68
C GLU A 66 -24.36 17.42 0.96
N LYS A 67 -24.83 16.76 -0.10
CA LYS A 67 -25.53 15.49 0.02
C LYS A 67 -24.57 14.40 0.54
N ALA A 68 -25.05 13.56 1.45
CA ALA A 68 -24.24 12.51 2.08
C ALA A 68 -23.46 11.65 1.07
N PHE A 69 -24.08 11.24 -0.04
CA PHE A 69 -23.41 10.42 -1.07
C PHE A 69 -22.22 11.15 -1.74
N VAL A 70 -22.27 12.48 -1.86
CA VAL A 70 -21.17 13.27 -2.43
C VAL A 70 -19.98 13.24 -1.49
N VAL A 71 -20.22 13.45 -0.20
CA VAL A 71 -19.16 13.39 0.84
C VAL A 71 -18.56 11.98 0.90
N GLU A 72 -19.39 10.94 0.83
CA GLU A 72 -18.91 9.55 0.77
C GLU A 72 -18.00 9.30 -0.45
N ASP A 73 -18.38 9.77 -1.64
CA ASP A 73 -17.58 9.60 -2.84
C ASP A 73 -16.26 10.40 -2.78
N LEU A 74 -16.27 11.57 -2.14
CA LEU A 74 -15.05 12.34 -1.88
C LEU A 74 -14.10 11.64 -0.90
N ILE A 75 -14.65 10.99 0.14
CA ILE A 75 -13.85 10.19 1.08
C ILE A 75 -13.28 8.97 0.37
N LYS A 76 -14.07 8.26 -0.45
CA LYS A 76 -13.59 7.13 -1.27
C LYS A 76 -12.45 7.58 -2.19
N ALA A 77 -12.61 8.71 -2.88
CA ALA A 77 -11.56 9.24 -3.75
C ALA A 77 -10.27 9.57 -2.99
N ALA A 78 -10.37 10.15 -1.79
CA ALA A 78 -9.21 10.43 -0.95
C ALA A 78 -8.55 9.14 -0.42
N PHE A 79 -9.35 8.12 -0.08
CA PHE A 79 -8.84 6.81 0.30
C PHE A 79 -8.12 6.12 -0.86
N ASP A 80 -8.70 6.14 -2.07
CA ASP A 80 -8.11 5.54 -3.26
C ASP A 80 -6.78 6.20 -3.64
N ASP A 81 -6.66 7.52 -3.46
CA ASP A 81 -5.39 8.23 -3.64
C ASP A 81 -4.33 7.77 -2.61
N ALA A 82 -4.71 7.67 -1.33
CA ALA A 82 -3.83 7.17 -0.28
C ALA A 82 -3.37 5.73 -0.57
N PHE A 83 -4.32 4.90 -0.99
CA PHE A 83 -4.08 3.51 -1.34
C PHE A 83 -3.16 3.39 -2.56
N ARG A 84 -3.39 4.15 -3.62
CA ARG A 84 -2.50 4.18 -4.80
C ARG A 84 -1.07 4.54 -4.42
N LYS A 85 -0.87 5.58 -3.60
CA LYS A 85 0.45 5.97 -3.09
C LYS A 85 1.14 4.84 -2.32
N SER A 86 0.39 4.12 -1.49
CA SER A 86 0.91 2.96 -0.75
C SER A 86 1.27 1.78 -1.68
N MET A 87 0.49 1.54 -2.74
CA MET A 87 0.79 0.51 -3.72
C MET A 87 2.06 0.83 -4.50
N ASP A 88 2.25 2.09 -4.91
CA ASP A 88 3.44 2.49 -5.66
C ASP A 88 4.70 2.41 -4.78
N TYR A 89 4.57 2.72 -3.48
CA TYR A 89 5.63 2.45 -2.51
C TYR A 89 5.95 0.95 -2.42
N ASN A 90 4.94 0.08 -2.30
CA ASN A 90 5.14 -1.37 -2.21
C ASN A 90 5.78 -1.94 -3.48
N LYS A 91 5.38 -1.47 -4.68
CA LYS A 91 6.02 -1.85 -5.95
C LYS A 91 7.49 -1.46 -5.96
N GLY A 92 7.81 -0.22 -5.55
CA GLY A 92 9.19 0.26 -5.47
C GLY A 92 10.02 -0.55 -4.48
N PHE A 93 9.47 -0.85 -3.30
CA PHE A 93 10.11 -1.66 -2.28
C PHE A 93 10.41 -3.08 -2.78
N ILE A 94 9.41 -3.76 -3.34
CA ILE A 94 9.58 -5.10 -3.92
C ILE A 94 10.59 -5.07 -5.08
N SER A 95 10.50 -4.07 -5.96
CA SER A 95 11.45 -3.92 -7.08
C SER A 95 12.88 -3.75 -6.59
N SER A 96 13.11 -2.92 -5.58
CA SER A 96 14.44 -2.70 -4.98
C SER A 96 15.02 -3.97 -4.36
N LEU A 97 14.17 -4.87 -3.87
CA LEU A 97 14.61 -6.13 -3.27
C LEU A 97 14.94 -7.19 -4.32
N MET A 98 14.15 -7.23 -5.39
CA MET A 98 14.36 -8.14 -6.51
C MET A 98 15.53 -7.71 -7.39
N SER A 99 15.89 -6.43 -7.42
CA SER A 99 17.06 -5.92 -8.17
C SER A 99 18.41 -6.30 -7.55
N PHE A 100 18.46 -6.83 -6.32
CA PHE A 100 19.69 -7.35 -5.72
C PHE A 100 20.12 -8.74 -6.26
N TYR A 101 19.44 -9.25 -7.28
CA TYR A 101 19.90 -10.40 -8.07
C TYR A 101 20.06 -9.97 -9.52
N PHE A 102 21.24 -9.48 -9.90
CA PHE A 102 21.98 -9.77 -11.14
C PHE A 102 23.40 -9.22 -11.04
#